data_AF-A0A1V5L9G5-F1
#
_entry.id   AF-A0A1V5L9G5-F1
#
_cell.length_a   1.000
_cell.length_b   1.000
_cell.length_c   1.000
_cell.angle_alpha   90.00
_cell.angle_beta   90.00
_cell.angle_gamma   90.00
#
_symmetry.space_group_name_H-M   'P 1'
#
loop_
_entity.id
_entity.type
_entity.pdbx_description
1 polymer ?
#
loop_
_entity_poly.entity_id
_entity_poly.type
_entity_poly.pdbx_seq_one_letter_code
_entity_poly.pdbx_strand_id
1 'polypeptide(L)'
;MIFNALTILIILLSLFGITNKRFNLIGIFLCSNMMIIAITINLIIFGAIKSNQDIIMIGFFSMIIISCLNSVIIAIIYNYFEKKNSLEPKESLRDE
;
A
#
# COMPACT_ATOMS: atom_id res chain seq x y z
N MET A 1 14.42 -13.96 -10.75
CA MET A 1 13.34 -13.67 -11.73
C MET A 1 11.94 -13.91 -11.17
N ILE A 2 11.68 -15.06 -10.53
CA ILE A 2 10.34 -15.40 -9.98
C ILE A 2 9.83 -14.37 -8.97
N PHE A 3 10.65 -13.90 -8.04
CA PHE A 3 10.27 -12.88 -7.03
C PHE A 3 9.88 -11.53 -7.64
N ASN A 4 10.57 -11.10 -8.70
CA ASN A 4 10.20 -9.88 -9.43
C ASN A 4 8.84 -10.03 -10.11
N ALA A 5 8.56 -11.18 -10.73
CA ALA A 5 7.27 -11.44 -11.37
C ALA A 5 6.12 -11.47 -10.36
N LEU A 6 6.33 -12.08 -9.19
CA LEU A 6 5.35 -12.07 -8.10
C LEU A 6 5.07 -10.64 -7.61
N THR A 7 6.13 -9.84 -7.42
CA THR A 7 6.01 -8.44 -6.98
C THR A 7 5.21 -7.62 -8.00
N ILE A 8 5.50 -7.77 -9.29
CA ILE A 8 4.77 -7.10 -10.37
C ILE A 8 3.29 -7.50 -10.36
N LEU A 9 2.99 -8.79 -10.19
CA LEU A 9 1.61 -9.28 -10.10
C LEU A 9 0.86 -8.64 -8.93
N ILE A 10 1.48 -8.57 -7.74
CA ILE A 10 0.87 -7.94 -6.56
C ILE A 10 0.64 -6.44 -6.78
N ILE A 11 1.59 -5.75 -7.42
CA ILE A 11 1.44 -4.33 -7.75
C ILE A 11 0.26 -4.12 -8.72
N LEU A 12 0.14 -4.94 -9.77
CA LEU A 12 -0.97 -4.84 -10.72
C LEU A 12 -2.33 -5.08 -10.06
N LEU A 13 -2.44 -6.10 -9.20
CA LEU A 13 -3.66 -6.37 -8.44
C LEU A 13 -4.00 -5.21 -7.49
N SER A 14 -2.99 -4.62 -6.85
CA SER A 14 -3.16 -3.48 -5.94
C SER A 14 -3.62 -2.23 -6.69
N LEU A 15 -3.04 -1.95 -7.87
CA LEU A 15 -3.44 -0.84 -8.74
C LEU A 15 -4.87 -1.00 -9.25
N PHE A 16 -5.26 -2.22 -9.62
CA PHE A 16 -6.64 -2.53 -9.99
C PHE A 16 -7.61 -2.28 -8.82
N GLY A 17 -7.22 -2.67 -7.60
CA GLY A 17 -8.01 -2.39 -6.40
C GLY A 17 -8.16 -0.90 -6.09
N ILE A 18 -7.08 -0.11 -6.25
CA ILE A 18 -7.09 1.34 -6.01
C ILE A 18 -7.97 2.08 -7.03
N THR A 19 -7.94 1.66 -8.29
CA THR A 19 -8.67 2.32 -9.39
C THR A 19 -10.14 1.92 -9.46
N ASN A 20 -10.51 0.81 -8.82
CA ASN A 20 -11.88 0.34 -8.85
C ASN A 20 -12.76 1.18 -7.90
N LYS A 21 -13.66 1.96 -8.49
CA LYS A 21 -14.56 2.91 -7.80
C LYS A 21 -15.43 2.30 -6.70
N ARG A 22 -15.57 0.97 -6.65
CA ARG A 22 -16.39 0.26 -5.67
C ARG A 22 -15.71 0.04 -4.32
N PHE A 23 -14.44 0.43 -4.16
CA PHE A 23 -13.74 0.26 -2.89
C PHE A 23 -13.90 1.46 -1.96
N ASN A 24 -14.25 1.16 -0.72
CA ASN A 24 -14.20 2.12 0.39
C ASN A 24 -12.75 2.57 0.64
N LEU A 25 -12.57 3.71 1.31
CA LEU A 25 -11.26 4.25 1.68
C LEU A 25 -10.35 3.24 2.40
N ILE A 26 -10.93 2.35 3.21
CA ILE A 26 -10.18 1.25 3.87
C ILE A 26 -9.66 0.24 2.82
N GLY A 27 -10.47 -0.10 1.81
CA GLY A 27 -10.04 -0.99 0.73
C GLY A 27 -8.88 -0.40 -0.07
N ILE A 28 -8.98 0.88 -0.43
CA ILE A 28 -7.91 1.61 -1.13
C ILE A 28 -6.64 1.66 -0.29
N PHE A 29 -6.78 1.87 1.03
CA PHE A 29 -5.67 1.86 1.99
C PHE A 29 -4.98 0.50 2.07
N LEU A 30 -5.75 -0.59 2.14
CA LEU A 30 -5.20 -1.95 2.17
C LEU A 30 -4.48 -2.30 0.87
N CYS A 31 -5.06 -1.98 -0.29
CA CYS A 31 -4.41 -2.18 -1.58
C CYS A 31 -3.09 -1.39 -1.68
N SER A 32 -3.09 -0.13 -1.25
CA SER A 32 -1.88 0.70 -1.21
C SER A 32 -0.81 0.10 -0.29
N ASN A 33 -1.22 -0.44 0.86
CA ASN A 33 -0.32 -1.13 1.79
C ASN A 33 0.30 -2.40 1.19
N MET A 34 -0.52 -3.24 0.55
CA MET A 34 -0.02 -4.45 -0.11
C MET A 34 1.02 -4.12 -1.18
N MET A 35 0.79 -3.06 -1.96
CA MET A 35 1.73 -2.60 -2.97
C MET A 35 3.09 -2.23 -2.36
N ILE A 36 3.07 -1.41 -1.31
CA ILE A 36 4.28 -0.91 -0.66
C ILE A 36 5.06 -2.04 0.05
N ILE A 37 4.35 -2.97 0.70
CA ILE A 37 4.96 -4.14 1.34
C ILE A 37 5.63 -5.03 0.29
N ALA A 38 4.99 -5.28 -0.86
CA ALA A 38 5.56 -6.08 -1.93
C ALA A 38 6.87 -5.46 -2.47
N ILE A 39 6.90 -4.15 -2.68
CA ILE A 39 8.11 -3.42 -3.10
C ILE A 39 9.22 -3.56 -2.05
N THR A 40 8.88 -3.40 -0.77
CA THR A 40 9.86 -3.46 0.33
C THR A 40 10.47 -4.85 0.47
N ILE A 41 9.64 -5.90 0.40
CA ILE A 41 10.11 -7.29 0.41
C ILE A 41 11.03 -7.54 -0.78
N ASN A 42 10.67 -7.05 -1.97
CA ASN A 42 11.51 -7.24 -3.16
C ASN A 42 12.86 -6.54 -3.03
N LEU A 43 12.90 -5.36 -2.40
CA LEU A 43 14.14 -4.64 -2.13
C LEU A 43 15.05 -5.43 -1.17
N ILE A 44 14.49 -6.00 -0.10
CA ILE A 44 15.24 -6.83 0.86
C ILE A 44 15.79 -8.08 0.16
N ILE A 45 14.96 -8.77 -0.62
CA ILE A 45 15.38 -9.96 -1.39
C ILE A 45 16.48 -9.59 -2.38
N PHE A 46 16.34 -8.46 -3.09
CA PHE A 46 17.36 -7.98 -4.01
C PHE A 46 18.69 -7.69 -3.30
N GLY A 47 18.63 -7.03 -2.14
CA GLY A 47 19.80 -6.80 -1.29
C GLY A 47 20.47 -8.11 -0.85
N ALA A 48 19.67 -9.11 -0.43
CA ALA A 48 20.16 -10.43 -0.06
C ALA A 48 20.84 -11.16 -1.23
N ILE A 49 20.23 -11.15 -2.42
CA ILE A 49 20.83 -11.75 -3.64
C ILE A 49 22.16 -11.09 -4.00
N LYS A 50 22.24 -9.76 -3.83
CA LYS A 50 23.47 -9.00 -4.09
C LYS A 50 24.46 -9.01 -2.93
N SER A 51 24.14 -9.68 -1.81
CA SER A 51 24.91 -9.64 -0.57
C SER A 51 25.23 -8.21 -0.12
N ASN A 52 24.32 -7.29 -0.38
CA ASN A 52 24.47 -5.87 -0.05
C ASN A 52 23.63 -5.56 1.20
N GLN A 53 24.32 -5.42 2.33
CA GLN A 53 23.68 -5.16 3.64
C GLN A 53 23.02 -3.79 3.71
N ASP A 54 23.51 -2.78 2.98
CA ASP A 54 22.93 -1.44 2.97
C ASP A 54 21.51 -1.47 2.38
N ILE A 55 21.32 -2.20 1.27
CA ILE A 55 20.00 -2.35 0.64
C ILE A 55 19.02 -3.07 1.57
N ILE A 56 19.49 -4.10 2.27
CA ILE A 56 18.69 -4.84 3.26
C ILE A 56 18.27 -3.90 4.39
N MET A 57 19.22 -3.12 4.93
CA MET A 57 18.93 -2.13 5.97
C MET A 57 17.93 -1.07 5.51
N ILE A 58 18.09 -0.54 4.29
CA ILE A 58 17.14 0.42 3.70
C ILE A 58 15.73 -0.20 3.65
N GLY A 59 15.61 -1.47 3.27
CA GLY A 59 14.33 -2.19 3.27
C GLY A 59 13.71 -2.34 4.67
N PHE A 60 14.51 -2.56 5.71
CA PHE A 60 14.01 -2.57 7.09
C PHE A 60 13.59 -1.18 7.56
N PHE A 61 14.38 -0.14 7.26
CA PHE A 61 14.01 1.23 7.58
C PHE A 61 12.73 1.67 6.87
N SER A 62 12.54 1.28 5.61
CA SER A 62 11.30 1.60 4.90
C SER A 62 10.10 0.96 5.59
N MET A 63 10.17 -0.28 6.09
CA MET A 63 9.07 -0.90 6.85
C MET A 63 8.67 -0.08 8.09
N ILE A 64 9.63 0.48 8.80
CA ILE A 64 9.37 1.33 9.97
C ILE A 64 8.62 2.59 9.54
N ILE A 65 9.12 3.28 8.51
CA ILE A 65 8.49 4.50 7.97
C ILE A 65 7.05 4.21 7.51
N ILE A 66 6.83 3.09 6.83
CA ILE A 66 5.51 2.66 6.36
C ILE A 66 4.56 2.42 7.53
N SER A 67 5.04 1.78 8.62
CA SER A 67 4.25 1.59 9.83
C SER A 67 3.80 2.91 10.46
N CYS A 68 4.70 3.90 10.54
CA CYS A 68 4.36 5.24 11.01
C CYS A 68 3.33 5.93 10.10
N LEU A 69 3.51 5.87 8.78
CA LEU A 69 2.58 6.44 7.81
C LEU A 69 1.20 5.79 7.91
N ASN A 70 1.12 4.47 8.13
CA ASN A 70 -0.14 3.77 8.31
C ASN A 70 -0.92 4.28 9.53
N SER A 71 -0.24 4.56 10.64
CA SER A 71 -0.90 5.14 11.81
C SER A 71 -1.53 6.51 11.49
N VAL A 72 -0.83 7.35 10.72
CA VAL A 72 -1.33 8.68 10.32
C VAL A 72 -2.51 8.53 9.35
N ILE A 73 -2.41 7.65 8.35
CA ILE A 73 -3.48 7.44 7.37
C ILE A 73 -4.74 6.89 8.04
N ILE A 74 -4.62 5.96 8.99
CA ILE A 74 -5.76 5.44 9.75
C ILE A 74 -6.45 6.56 10.54
N ALA A 75 -5.67 7.44 11.19
CA ALA A 75 -6.24 8.60 11.89
C ALA A 75 -6.99 9.56 10.93
N ILE A 76 -6.46 9.77 9.72
CA ILE A 76 -7.12 10.57 8.68
C ILE A 76 -8.42 9.91 8.22
N ILE A 77 -8.42 8.59 7.97
CA ILE A 77 -9.61 7.83 7.56
C ILE A 77 -10.68 7.90 8.64
N TYR A 78 -10.29 7.76 9.92
CA TYR A 78 -11.21 7.87 11.05
C TYR A 78 -11.85 9.28 11.13
N ASN A 79 -11.04 10.34 11.04
CA ASN A 79 -11.55 11.71 11.05
C ASN A 79 -12.45 12.01 9.84
N TYR A 80 -12.12 11.45 8.67
CA TYR A 80 -12.98 11.55 7.49
C TYR A 80 -14.33 10.84 7.70
N PHE A 81 -14.31 9.64 8.29
CA PHE A 81 -15.51 8.89 8.62
C PHE A 81 -16.39 9.67 9.60
N GLU A 82 -15.81 10.22 10.67
CA GLU A 82 -16.55 11.04 11.66
C GLU A 82 -17.25 12.24 11.01
N LYS A 83 -16.61 12.87 10.02
CA LYS A 83 -17.17 14.04 9.31
C LYS A 83 -18.24 13.71 8.29
N LYS A 84 -18.19 12.53 7.67
CA LYS A 84 -19.06 12.18 6.54
C LYS A 84 -20.04 11.04 6.81
N ASN A 85 -19.86 10.32 7.91
CA ASN A 85 -20.54 9.05 8.21
C ASN A 85 -20.48 8.03 7.06
N SER A 86 -19.49 8.16 6.17
CA SER A 86 -19.29 7.30 5.01
C SER A 86 -17.80 7.20 4.70
N LEU A 87 -17.38 5.99 4.31
CA LEU A 87 -16.03 5.68 3.86
C LEU A 87 -15.92 5.68 2.34
N GLU A 88 -16.98 6.06 1.63
CA GLU A 88 -16.95 6.13 0.19
C GLU A 88 -16.18 7.38 -0.29
N PRO A 89 -15.33 7.21 -1.31
CA PRO A 89 -14.70 8.35 -1.97
C PRO A 89 -15.77 9.20 -2.67
N LYS A 90 -15.58 10.52 -2.64
CA LYS A 90 -16.55 11.55 -3.08
C LYS A 90 -17.06 11.40 -4.53
N GLU A 91 -16.38 10.60 -5.35
CA GLU A 91 -16.73 10.31 -6.74
C GLU A 91 -17.77 9.18 -6.93
N SER A 92 -18.06 8.36 -5.91
CA SER A 92 -19.11 7.32 -6.02
C SER A 92 -20.52 7.90 -6.16
N LEU A 93 -20.73 9.14 -5.72
CA LEU A 93 -22.04 9.82 -5.66
C LEU A 93 -22.40 10.59 -6.95
N ARG A 94 -21.58 10.52 -8.01
CA ARG A 94 -21.79 11.27 -9.27
C ARG A 94 -22.47 10.48 -10.38
N ASP A 95 -22.74 9.20 -10.14
CA ASP A 95 -23.39 8.32 -11.12
C ASP A 95 -24.90 8.11 -10.82
N GLU A 96 -25.52 9.02 -10.03
CA GLU A 96 -26.99 9.14 -9.87
C GLU A 96 -27.52 10.45 -10.49
#